data_AF-A0A1V2GH52-F1
#
_entry.id   AF-A0A1V2GH52-F1
#
_cell.length_a   1.000
_cell.length_b   1.000
_cell.length_c   1.000
_cell.angle_alpha   90.00
_cell.angle_beta   90.00
_cell.angle_gamma   90.00
#
_symmetry.space_group_name_H-M   'P 1'
#
loop_
_entity.id
_entity.type
_entity.pdbx_description
1 polymer ?
#
loop_
_entity_poly.entity_id
_entity_poly.type
_entity_poly.pdbx_seq_one_letter_code
_entity_poly.pdbx_strand_id
1 'polypeptide(L)'
;MVINCAFIGFGKSTTRYHLPYVLNRKDSWHVAHIFRRHAKPEEQAPIYSHIHFTSDLDEVLNDPDVKLVVVCTHADSHFEYAKRALEAGKNVLVEKPFTPTIAQAKELFALAKSKGLTVTPYQNRRFDSCFLTAKKAIESGKLGEIVEVESHFDYYRPVAETKPGLPQDGAFYGLGVHTMDQIISLFGRPDHVAYDIRSLRNKANPDDTFEAQLFYGDLKAIVKTSHLVKIDYPKFIVHGKKGSFIKYGIDQQETSLKANIMPGEPGFAADDSVGVLEYVNDEGVTVREEMKPEMGDYGRVYDALYQTITSGAPNYVKESEALTNLEILERGFEQASPSTVTLAK
;
A
#
# COMPACT_ATOMS: atom_id res chain seq x y z
N MET A 1 12.01 -22.03 -10.89
CA MET A 1 12.56 -20.98 -11.76
C MET A 1 12.84 -19.80 -10.85
N VAL A 2 13.98 -19.11 -10.97
CA VAL A 2 14.29 -17.93 -10.14
C VAL A 2 14.23 -16.70 -11.04
N ILE A 3 13.54 -15.65 -10.61
CA ILE A 3 13.47 -14.38 -11.34
C ILE A 3 14.59 -13.45 -10.85
N ASN A 4 15.37 -12.91 -11.78
CA ASN A 4 16.31 -11.83 -11.48
C ASN A 4 15.56 -10.50 -11.41
N CYS A 5 15.68 -9.81 -10.29
CA CYS A 5 15.14 -8.47 -10.08
C CYS A 5 16.25 -7.46 -9.78
N ALA A 6 15.90 -6.19 -9.94
CA ALA A 6 16.77 -5.08 -9.61
C ALA A 6 16.01 -3.97 -8.87
N PHE A 7 16.72 -3.19 -8.06
CA PHE A 7 16.17 -2.02 -7.40
C PHE A 7 16.78 -0.73 -7.96
N ILE A 8 15.93 0.27 -8.19
CA ILE A 8 16.34 1.65 -8.41
C ILE A 8 16.15 2.38 -7.09
N GLY A 9 17.26 2.66 -6.40
CA GLY A 9 17.29 3.27 -5.07
C GLY A 9 17.73 2.29 -3.99
N PHE A 10 18.64 2.77 -3.12
CA PHE A 10 19.11 2.07 -1.92
C PHE A 10 18.87 2.93 -0.67
N GLY A 11 17.59 3.31 -0.51
CA GLY A 11 17.10 4.08 0.62
C GLY A 11 16.54 3.17 1.73
N LYS A 12 16.02 3.80 2.80
CA LYS A 12 15.38 3.08 3.90
C LYS A 12 14.24 2.18 3.42
N SER A 13 13.53 2.58 2.36
CA SER A 13 12.43 1.75 1.88
C SER A 13 12.93 0.44 1.28
N THR A 14 13.93 0.51 0.40
CA THR A 14 14.61 -0.67 -0.15
C THR A 14 15.07 -1.62 0.95
N THR A 15 15.83 -1.11 1.93
CA THR A 15 16.51 -1.96 2.92
C THR A 15 15.62 -2.42 4.06
N ARG A 16 14.50 -1.74 4.35
CA ARG A 16 13.58 -2.12 5.42
C ARG A 16 12.31 -2.81 4.94
N TYR A 17 11.74 -2.40 3.82
CA TYR A 17 10.39 -2.82 3.41
C TYR A 17 10.36 -3.72 2.18
N HIS A 18 11.48 -3.86 1.46
CA HIS A 18 11.59 -4.72 0.29
C HIS A 18 12.60 -5.86 0.52
N LEU A 19 13.89 -5.54 0.73
CA LEU A 19 14.96 -6.53 0.80
C LEU A 19 14.75 -7.61 1.88
N PRO A 20 14.24 -7.32 3.10
CA PRO A 20 14.01 -8.37 4.09
C PRO A 20 13.08 -9.48 3.60
N TYR A 21 12.08 -9.15 2.79
CA TYR A 21 11.15 -10.13 2.23
C TYR A 21 11.70 -10.83 0.98
N VAL A 22 12.38 -10.10 0.10
CA VAL A 22 12.96 -10.66 -1.14
C VAL A 22 14.13 -11.58 -0.82
N LEU A 23 15.00 -11.18 0.12
CA LEU A 23 16.13 -12.00 0.57
C LEU A 23 15.70 -13.24 1.35
N ASN A 24 14.46 -13.29 1.86
CA ASN A 24 13.85 -14.49 2.43
C ASN A 24 13.19 -15.41 1.37
N ARG A 25 13.32 -15.08 0.07
CA ARG A 25 12.70 -15.80 -1.07
C ARG A 25 13.73 -16.13 -2.16
N LYS A 26 14.94 -16.54 -1.76
CA LYS A 26 16.03 -16.85 -2.71
C LYS A 26 15.75 -18.03 -3.64
N ASP A 27 14.77 -18.85 -3.31
CA ASP A 27 14.26 -19.94 -4.16
C ASP A 27 13.40 -19.44 -5.34
N SER A 28 12.92 -18.19 -5.28
CA SER A 28 12.02 -17.58 -6.25
C SER A 28 12.58 -16.29 -6.86
N TRP A 29 13.40 -15.54 -6.11
CA TRP A 29 13.95 -14.24 -6.48
C TRP A 29 15.45 -14.15 -6.25
N HIS A 30 16.16 -13.55 -7.20
CA HIS A 30 17.56 -13.17 -7.08
C HIS A 30 17.69 -11.67 -7.31
N VAL A 31 18.25 -10.95 -6.33
CA VAL A 31 18.52 -9.51 -6.47
C VAL A 31 19.85 -9.35 -7.20
N ALA A 32 19.78 -9.18 -8.52
CA ALA A 32 20.97 -9.07 -9.35
C ALA A 32 21.65 -7.71 -9.18
N HIS A 33 20.85 -6.64 -9.20
CA HIS A 33 21.37 -5.27 -9.22
C HIS A 33 20.66 -4.34 -8.24
N ILE A 34 21.42 -3.39 -7.69
CA ILE A 34 20.86 -2.21 -7.03
C ILE A 34 21.53 -0.96 -7.60
N PHE A 35 20.75 -0.16 -8.31
CA PHE A 35 21.15 1.18 -8.74
C PHE A 35 21.04 2.18 -7.58
N ARG A 36 22.08 3.00 -7.42
CA ARG A 36 22.12 4.11 -6.46
C ARG A 36 22.96 5.25 -7.00
N ARG A 37 22.58 6.49 -6.72
CA ARG A 37 23.34 7.67 -7.19
C ARG A 37 24.67 7.84 -6.45
N HIS A 38 24.68 7.57 -5.15
CA HIS A 38 25.86 7.72 -4.28
C HIS A 38 26.02 6.48 -3.40
N ALA A 39 27.26 6.00 -3.28
CA ALA A 39 27.59 4.85 -2.46
C ALA A 39 27.11 5.01 -1.00
N LYS A 40 26.65 3.92 -0.42
CA LYS A 40 26.20 3.83 0.97
C LYS A 40 27.07 2.82 1.73
N PRO A 41 27.47 3.10 2.98
CA PRO A 41 28.21 2.13 3.80
C PRO A 41 27.48 0.80 3.99
N GLU A 42 26.14 0.83 4.02
CA GLU A 42 25.27 -0.34 4.20
C GLU A 42 25.42 -1.39 3.08
N GLU A 43 25.98 -1.01 1.90
CA GLU A 43 26.28 -1.93 0.78
C GLU A 43 27.26 -3.04 1.20
N GLN A 44 28.08 -2.80 2.21
CA GLN A 44 29.12 -3.74 2.67
C GLN A 44 28.57 -4.82 3.61
N ALA A 45 27.28 -4.80 3.95
CA ALA A 45 26.70 -5.82 4.82
C ALA A 45 26.78 -7.21 4.14
N PRO A 46 27.19 -8.28 4.85
CA PRO A 46 27.36 -9.61 4.25
C PRO A 46 26.10 -10.13 3.54
N ILE A 47 24.92 -9.75 4.01
CA ILE A 47 23.62 -10.09 3.42
C ILE A 47 23.46 -9.58 1.97
N TYR A 48 24.25 -8.60 1.54
CA TYR A 48 24.21 -8.02 0.19
C TYR A 48 25.42 -8.39 -0.68
N SER A 49 26.32 -9.24 -0.19
CA SER A 49 27.57 -9.63 -0.88
C SER A 49 27.36 -10.27 -2.28
N HIS A 50 26.17 -10.76 -2.57
CA HIS A 50 25.80 -11.36 -3.85
C HIS A 50 25.19 -10.36 -4.85
N ILE A 51 25.01 -9.10 -4.45
CA ILE A 51 24.30 -8.07 -5.21
C ILE A 51 25.32 -7.14 -5.89
N HIS A 52 25.14 -6.86 -7.19
CA HIS A 52 25.92 -5.84 -7.88
C HIS A 52 25.34 -4.44 -7.60
N PHE A 53 26.13 -3.59 -6.96
CA PHE A 53 25.77 -2.18 -6.74
C PHE A 53 26.38 -1.32 -7.84
N THR A 54 25.55 -0.47 -8.45
CA THR A 54 25.99 0.41 -9.53
C THR A 54 25.42 1.82 -9.43
N SER A 55 26.14 2.76 -10.02
CA SER A 55 25.66 4.13 -10.26
C SER A 55 25.37 4.40 -11.74
N ASP A 56 25.53 3.39 -12.59
CA ASP A 56 25.09 3.40 -13.97
C ASP A 56 23.75 2.65 -14.07
N LEU A 57 22.70 3.36 -14.50
CA LEU A 57 21.39 2.74 -14.66
C LEU A 57 21.35 1.80 -15.88
N ASP A 58 22.20 2.03 -16.87
CA ASP A 58 22.20 1.25 -18.11
C ASP A 58 22.75 -0.17 -17.88
N GLU A 59 23.64 -0.37 -16.89
CA GLU A 59 24.05 -1.70 -16.42
C GLU A 59 22.85 -2.55 -15.94
N VAL A 60 21.85 -1.91 -15.33
CA VAL A 60 20.65 -2.58 -14.84
C VAL A 60 19.64 -2.80 -15.96
N LEU A 61 19.38 -1.77 -16.76
CA LEU A 61 18.32 -1.81 -17.78
C LEU A 61 18.70 -2.69 -18.99
N ASN A 62 19.99 -2.77 -19.32
CA ASN A 62 20.47 -3.60 -20.43
C ASN A 62 20.80 -5.05 -20.02
N ASP A 63 20.73 -5.40 -18.73
CA ASP A 63 20.91 -6.79 -18.29
C ASP A 63 19.75 -7.66 -18.83
N PRO A 64 20.01 -8.67 -19.68
CA PRO A 64 18.95 -9.47 -20.30
C PRO A 64 18.22 -10.39 -19.33
N ASP A 65 18.83 -10.73 -18.18
CA ASP A 65 18.29 -11.64 -17.18
C ASP A 65 17.34 -10.95 -16.22
N VAL A 66 17.52 -9.65 -15.95
CA VAL A 66 16.58 -8.85 -15.14
C VAL A 66 15.20 -8.82 -15.79
N LYS A 67 14.18 -9.30 -15.05
CA LYS A 67 12.77 -9.31 -15.49
C LYS A 67 11.87 -8.35 -14.73
N LEU A 68 12.28 -7.93 -13.53
CA LEU A 68 11.55 -6.98 -12.68
C LEU A 68 12.48 -5.87 -12.20
N VAL A 69 12.05 -4.63 -12.36
CA VAL A 69 12.68 -3.44 -11.76
C VAL A 69 11.75 -2.87 -10.68
N VAL A 70 12.29 -2.64 -9.49
CA VAL A 70 11.57 -2.05 -8.36
C VAL A 70 12.06 -0.63 -8.13
N VAL A 71 11.16 0.36 -8.22
CA VAL A 71 11.50 1.79 -8.07
C VAL A 71 11.18 2.25 -6.65
N CYS A 72 12.25 2.56 -5.88
CA CYS A 72 12.21 2.97 -4.48
C CYS A 72 12.95 4.31 -4.26
N THR A 73 12.93 5.20 -5.25
CA THR A 73 13.59 6.51 -5.22
C THR A 73 12.71 7.60 -4.61
N HIS A 74 13.08 8.88 -4.78
CA HIS A 74 12.20 9.99 -4.44
C HIS A 74 11.00 10.02 -5.39
N ALA A 75 9.83 10.42 -4.87
CA ALA A 75 8.55 10.44 -5.58
C ALA A 75 8.61 11.08 -6.97
N ASP A 76 9.29 12.23 -7.10
CA ASP A 76 9.40 12.99 -8.36
C ASP A 76 10.05 12.20 -9.51
N SER A 77 10.80 11.15 -9.19
CA SER A 77 11.53 10.33 -10.16
C SER A 77 10.83 9.02 -10.52
N HIS A 78 9.72 8.68 -9.86
CA HIS A 78 9.04 7.40 -10.04
C HIS A 78 8.59 7.18 -11.49
N PHE A 79 7.91 8.18 -12.08
CA PHE A 79 7.43 8.10 -13.46
C PHE A 79 8.56 7.88 -14.46
N GLU A 80 9.63 8.67 -14.36
CA GLU A 80 10.75 8.62 -15.29
C GLU A 80 11.47 7.27 -15.25
N TYR A 81 11.77 6.76 -14.06
CA TYR A 81 12.41 5.45 -13.92
C TYR A 81 11.50 4.30 -14.33
N ALA A 82 10.21 4.36 -14.01
CA ALA A 82 9.24 3.36 -14.44
C ALA A 82 9.11 3.32 -15.98
N LYS A 83 9.04 4.49 -16.62
CA LYS A 83 8.97 4.62 -18.08
C LYS A 83 10.21 4.02 -18.74
N ARG A 84 11.41 4.40 -18.30
CA ARG A 84 12.67 3.86 -18.82
C ARG A 84 12.79 2.34 -18.65
N ALA A 85 12.37 1.81 -17.50
CA ALA A 85 12.38 0.36 -17.26
C ALA A 85 11.41 -0.38 -18.19
N LEU A 86 10.21 0.15 -18.42
CA LEU A 86 9.28 -0.40 -19.40
C LEU A 86 9.84 -0.30 -20.83
N GLU A 87 10.44 0.83 -21.20
CA GLU A 87 11.09 1.02 -22.50
C GLU A 87 12.16 -0.04 -22.77
N ALA A 88 12.95 -0.37 -21.74
CA ALA A 88 13.96 -1.42 -21.73
C ALA A 88 13.41 -2.87 -21.63
N GLY A 89 12.08 -3.05 -21.67
CA GLY A 89 11.48 -4.39 -21.71
C GLY A 89 11.36 -5.06 -20.33
N LYS A 90 11.34 -4.31 -19.24
CA LYS A 90 11.29 -4.84 -17.85
C LYS A 90 9.90 -4.67 -17.25
N ASN A 91 9.43 -5.66 -16.48
CA ASN A 91 8.28 -5.45 -15.61
C ASN A 91 8.67 -4.46 -14.50
N VAL A 92 7.69 -3.72 -13.96
CA VAL A 92 7.97 -2.63 -13.01
C VAL A 92 7.04 -2.67 -11.80
N LEU A 93 7.65 -2.63 -10.62
CA LEU A 93 6.99 -2.37 -9.34
C LEU A 93 7.40 -1.00 -8.83
N VAL A 94 6.46 -0.09 -8.57
CA VAL A 94 6.78 1.29 -8.15
C VAL A 94 6.27 1.54 -6.73
N GLU A 95 7.09 2.14 -5.88
CA GLU A 95 6.65 2.64 -4.58
C GLU A 95 5.62 3.79 -4.70
N LYS A 96 5.03 4.17 -3.56
CA LYS A 96 4.05 5.27 -3.52
C LYS A 96 4.77 6.61 -3.47
N PRO A 97 4.23 7.67 -4.09
CA PRO A 97 3.09 7.65 -5.02
C PRO A 97 3.44 6.93 -6.33
N PHE A 98 2.49 6.22 -6.94
CA PHE A 98 2.72 5.46 -8.18
C PHE A 98 3.25 6.36 -9.31
N THR A 99 2.57 7.49 -9.51
CA THR A 99 2.97 8.59 -10.38
C THR A 99 2.50 9.91 -9.76
N PRO A 100 3.10 11.05 -10.14
CA PRO A 100 2.64 12.37 -9.70
C PRO A 100 1.23 12.73 -10.18
N THR A 101 0.80 12.18 -11.33
CA THR A 101 -0.52 12.43 -11.92
C THR A 101 -1.18 11.16 -12.48
N ILE A 102 -2.50 11.16 -12.59
CA ILE A 102 -3.31 10.09 -13.19
C ILE A 102 -3.07 9.99 -14.68
N ALA A 103 -2.78 11.10 -15.36
CA ALA A 103 -2.40 11.12 -16.76
C ALA A 103 -1.12 10.31 -17.00
N GLN A 104 -0.10 10.52 -16.14
CA GLN A 104 1.14 9.73 -16.17
C GLN A 104 0.91 8.26 -15.80
N ALA A 105 0.01 7.95 -14.86
CA ALA A 105 -0.35 6.57 -14.56
C ALA A 105 -0.94 5.88 -15.80
N LYS A 106 -1.88 6.53 -16.50
CA LYS A 106 -2.47 6.03 -17.74
C LYS A 106 -1.41 5.83 -18.83
N GLU A 107 -0.44 6.74 -18.95
CA GLU A 107 0.68 6.61 -19.87
C GLU A 107 1.52 5.35 -19.56
N LEU A 108 1.89 5.12 -18.30
CA LEU A 108 2.63 3.92 -17.91
C LEU A 108 1.85 2.63 -18.16
N PHE A 109 0.55 2.59 -17.83
CA PHE A 109 -0.29 1.43 -18.11
C PHE A 109 -0.42 1.16 -19.61
N ALA A 110 -0.61 2.19 -20.43
CA ALA A 110 -0.67 2.07 -21.89
C ALA A 110 0.67 1.56 -22.46
N LEU A 111 1.79 2.10 -22.00
CA LEU A 111 3.12 1.66 -22.41
C LEU A 111 3.37 0.19 -22.04
N ALA A 112 3.08 -0.20 -20.80
CA ALA A 112 3.24 -1.59 -20.35
C ALA A 112 2.39 -2.56 -21.18
N LYS A 113 1.12 -2.21 -21.45
CA LYS A 113 0.24 -2.98 -22.35
C LYS A 113 0.82 -3.12 -23.75
N SER A 114 1.33 -2.03 -24.34
CA SER A 114 1.94 -2.06 -25.69
C SER A 114 3.17 -2.96 -25.80
N LYS A 115 3.83 -3.25 -24.66
CA LYS A 115 5.02 -4.09 -24.58
C LYS A 115 4.77 -5.48 -23.99
N GLY A 116 3.52 -5.80 -23.63
CA GLY A 116 3.18 -7.06 -22.96
C GLY A 116 3.84 -7.21 -21.58
N LEU A 117 4.02 -6.10 -20.85
CA LEU A 117 4.66 -6.04 -19.54
C LEU A 117 3.64 -5.69 -18.46
N THR A 118 4.00 -5.99 -17.21
CA THR A 118 3.28 -5.56 -16.02
C THR A 118 3.95 -4.32 -15.41
N VAL A 119 3.14 -3.30 -15.14
CA VAL A 119 3.50 -2.17 -14.26
C VAL A 119 2.47 -2.08 -13.13
N THR A 120 2.93 -1.94 -11.89
CA THR A 120 2.02 -1.92 -10.73
C THR A 120 2.58 -1.11 -9.56
N PRO A 121 1.74 -0.44 -8.76
CA PRO A 121 2.18 0.13 -7.48
C PRO A 121 2.50 -0.95 -6.45
N TYR A 122 3.27 -0.60 -5.42
CA TYR A 122 3.61 -1.43 -4.26
C TYR A 122 2.57 -1.28 -3.13
N GLN A 123 1.44 -1.97 -3.25
CA GLN A 123 0.33 -1.97 -2.28
C GLN A 123 0.46 -3.10 -1.26
N ASN A 124 1.57 -3.12 -0.53
CA ASN A 124 1.87 -4.14 0.48
C ASN A 124 0.84 -4.20 1.62
N ARG A 125 0.17 -3.09 1.94
CA ARG A 125 -0.86 -3.04 2.98
C ARG A 125 -2.16 -3.79 2.64
N ARG A 126 -2.33 -4.29 1.40
CA ARG A 126 -3.33 -5.32 1.10
C ARG A 126 -3.07 -6.64 1.84
N PHE A 127 -1.87 -6.80 2.40
CA PHE A 127 -1.46 -7.97 3.18
C PHE A 127 -1.17 -7.64 4.65
N ASP A 128 -1.70 -6.52 5.16
CA ASP A 128 -1.73 -6.24 6.61
C ASP A 128 -2.66 -7.25 7.31
N SER A 129 -2.23 -7.83 8.43
CA SER A 129 -3.04 -8.77 9.24
C SER A 129 -4.42 -8.19 9.61
N CYS A 130 -4.44 -6.92 10.03
CA CYS A 130 -5.66 -6.23 10.43
C CYS A 130 -6.65 -6.06 9.27
N PHE A 131 -6.15 -5.81 8.05
CA PHE A 131 -7.00 -5.68 6.86
C PHE A 131 -7.48 -7.03 6.36
N LEU A 132 -6.60 -8.04 6.30
CA LEU A 132 -6.97 -9.39 5.91
C LEU A 132 -8.07 -9.97 6.82
N THR A 133 -8.00 -9.68 8.13
CA THR A 133 -9.02 -10.11 9.09
C THR A 133 -10.35 -9.39 8.87
N ALA A 134 -10.34 -8.08 8.61
CA ALA A 134 -11.54 -7.31 8.26
C ALA A 134 -12.16 -7.79 6.94
N LYS A 135 -11.33 -8.02 5.92
CA LYS A 135 -11.72 -8.59 4.64
C LYS A 135 -12.40 -9.95 4.82
N LYS A 136 -11.83 -10.84 5.65
CA LYS A 136 -12.43 -12.15 5.97
C LYS A 136 -13.78 -12.01 6.68
N ALA A 137 -13.92 -11.05 7.61
CA ALA A 137 -15.18 -10.79 8.27
C ALA A 137 -16.27 -10.33 7.28
N ILE A 138 -15.93 -9.42 6.36
CA ILE A 138 -16.83 -8.97 5.29
C ILE A 138 -17.22 -10.13 4.36
N GLU A 139 -16.23 -10.88 3.86
CA GLU A 139 -16.44 -11.97 2.91
C GLU A 139 -17.13 -13.20 3.52
N SER A 140 -17.20 -13.29 4.85
CA SER A 140 -17.93 -14.36 5.54
C SER A 140 -19.44 -14.32 5.32
N GLY A 141 -20.00 -13.16 4.95
CA GLY A 141 -21.44 -12.93 4.82
C GLY A 141 -22.22 -12.88 6.16
N LYS A 142 -21.57 -13.12 7.30
CA LYS A 142 -22.21 -13.15 8.64
C LYS A 142 -22.82 -11.80 9.05
N LEU A 143 -22.25 -10.71 8.55
CA LEU A 143 -22.71 -9.34 8.81
C LEU A 143 -23.93 -8.95 7.95
N GLY A 144 -24.33 -9.80 7.00
CA GLY A 144 -25.34 -9.47 6.00
C GLY A 144 -24.83 -8.41 5.01
N GLU A 145 -25.73 -7.56 4.55
CA GLU A 145 -25.37 -6.43 3.69
C GLU A 145 -24.60 -5.38 4.49
N ILE A 146 -23.38 -5.06 4.05
CA ILE A 146 -22.51 -4.07 4.69
C ILE A 146 -23.04 -2.67 4.39
N VAL A 147 -23.15 -1.84 5.43
CA VAL A 147 -23.66 -0.46 5.34
C VAL A 147 -22.58 0.57 5.69
N GLU A 148 -21.62 0.21 6.54
CA GLU A 148 -20.53 1.12 6.91
C GLU A 148 -19.22 0.37 7.16
N VAL A 149 -18.11 0.99 6.75
CA VAL A 149 -16.75 0.55 7.06
C VAL A 149 -15.96 1.77 7.51
N GLU A 150 -15.19 1.66 8.59
CA GLU A 150 -14.26 2.70 9.02
C GLU A 150 -12.84 2.14 9.14
N SER A 151 -11.86 2.87 8.62
CA SER A 151 -10.44 2.53 8.69
C SER A 151 -9.62 3.70 9.21
N HIS A 152 -9.00 3.50 10.37
CA HIS A 152 -8.13 4.48 11.01
C HIS A 152 -6.65 4.20 10.75
N PHE A 153 -5.85 5.25 10.65
CA PHE A 153 -4.39 5.18 10.64
C PHE A 153 -3.80 6.37 11.40
N ASP A 154 -4.04 6.39 12.71
CA ASP A 154 -3.72 7.55 13.53
C ASP A 154 -2.34 7.45 14.21
N TYR A 155 -1.87 8.60 14.70
CA TYR A 155 -0.68 8.70 15.53
C TYR A 155 -0.90 9.73 16.65
N TYR A 156 -0.02 9.69 17.66
CA TYR A 156 0.20 10.82 18.57
C TYR A 156 1.60 11.41 18.37
N ARG A 157 1.70 12.40 17.48
CA ARG A 157 2.95 13.13 17.16
C ARG A 157 2.67 14.63 17.13
N PRO A 158 2.47 15.26 18.31
CA PRO A 158 1.94 16.62 18.40
C PRO A 158 2.88 17.70 17.88
N VAL A 159 4.19 17.44 17.85
CA VAL A 159 5.20 18.40 17.36
C VAL A 159 5.42 18.21 15.86
N ALA A 160 5.38 19.31 15.10
CA ALA A 160 5.70 19.35 13.68
C ALA A 160 6.52 20.62 13.35
N GLU A 161 7.80 20.43 13.04
CA GLU A 161 8.67 21.50 12.54
C GLU A 161 8.16 22.06 11.22
N THR A 162 8.48 23.32 10.93
CA THR A 162 8.09 23.97 9.68
C THR A 162 8.76 23.28 8.50
N LYS A 163 7.94 22.72 7.61
CA LYS A 163 8.33 22.06 6.38
C LYS A 163 7.26 22.35 5.31
N PRO A 164 7.40 23.47 4.58
CA PRO A 164 6.52 23.79 3.47
C PRO A 164 6.60 22.70 2.39
N GLY A 165 5.52 22.52 1.64
CA GLY A 165 5.43 21.50 0.61
C GLY A 165 4.14 21.63 -0.20
N LEU A 166 3.96 20.70 -1.12
CA LEU A 166 2.76 20.60 -1.96
C LEU A 166 1.78 19.57 -1.35
N PRO A 167 0.54 19.45 -1.86
CA PRO A 167 -0.40 18.41 -1.43
C PRO A 167 0.18 16.99 -1.39
N GLN A 168 1.07 16.66 -2.33
CA GLN A 168 1.72 15.35 -2.46
C GLN A 168 2.64 15.02 -1.28
N ASP A 169 3.09 16.03 -0.52
CA ASP A 169 3.90 15.87 0.68
C ASP A 169 3.05 15.65 1.95
N GLY A 170 1.71 15.73 1.83
CA GLY A 170 0.75 15.63 2.91
C GLY A 170 0.36 14.19 3.30
N ALA A 171 -0.34 14.07 4.42
CA ALA A 171 -0.80 12.79 4.97
C ALA A 171 -1.86 12.11 4.08
N PHE A 172 -2.69 12.87 3.38
CA PHE A 172 -3.68 12.30 2.49
C PHE A 172 -3.02 11.53 1.33
N TYR A 173 -1.96 12.08 0.72
CA TYR A 173 -1.15 11.36 -0.27
C TYR A 173 -0.28 10.27 0.36
N GLY A 174 0.34 10.53 1.51
CA GLY A 174 1.28 9.60 2.13
C GLY A 174 0.65 8.38 2.79
N LEU A 175 -0.56 8.52 3.35
CA LEU A 175 -1.26 7.47 4.11
C LEU A 175 -2.62 7.13 3.49
N GLY A 176 -3.36 8.12 3.01
CA GLY A 176 -4.65 7.89 2.34
C GLY A 176 -4.52 6.98 1.11
N VAL A 177 -3.41 7.05 0.37
CA VAL A 177 -3.13 6.13 -0.76
C VAL A 177 -3.20 4.64 -0.36
N HIS A 178 -2.86 4.31 0.88
CA HIS A 178 -2.86 2.93 1.36
C HIS A 178 -4.22 2.49 1.86
N THR A 179 -4.82 3.31 2.71
CA THR A 179 -6.09 2.98 3.35
C THR A 179 -7.26 3.09 2.37
N MET A 180 -7.21 3.98 1.39
CA MET A 180 -8.17 4.00 0.29
C MET A 180 -7.95 2.83 -0.68
N ASP A 181 -6.71 2.43 -0.98
CA ASP A 181 -6.45 1.24 -1.79
C ASP A 181 -7.08 -0.03 -1.19
N GLN A 182 -7.01 -0.19 0.13
CA GLN A 182 -7.69 -1.26 0.86
C GLN A 182 -9.20 -1.26 0.59
N ILE A 183 -9.86 -0.10 0.75
CA ILE A 183 -11.31 0.03 0.50
C ILE A 183 -11.66 -0.23 -0.97
N ILE A 184 -10.91 0.36 -1.90
CA ILE A 184 -11.09 0.20 -3.35
C ILE A 184 -10.91 -1.26 -3.78
N SER A 185 -9.98 -1.99 -3.15
CA SER A 185 -9.78 -3.43 -3.43
C SER A 185 -10.97 -4.30 -3.03
N LEU A 186 -11.77 -3.86 -2.04
CA LEU A 186 -12.95 -4.58 -1.57
C LEU A 186 -14.22 -4.22 -2.36
N PHE A 187 -14.43 -2.92 -2.62
CA PHE A 187 -15.71 -2.40 -3.11
C PHE A 187 -15.63 -1.79 -4.51
N GLY A 188 -14.44 -1.64 -5.07
CA GLY A 188 -14.24 -1.08 -6.41
C GLY A 188 -14.24 0.45 -6.41
N ARG A 189 -14.90 1.04 -7.43
CA ARG A 189 -14.95 2.50 -7.62
C ARG A 189 -16.20 3.08 -6.93
N PRO A 190 -16.05 4.10 -6.07
CA PRO A 190 -17.21 4.74 -5.44
C PRO A 190 -17.95 5.66 -6.41
N ASP A 191 -19.23 5.91 -6.14
CA ASP A 191 -20.06 6.88 -6.84
C ASP A 191 -19.70 8.32 -6.41
N HIS A 192 -19.51 8.53 -5.12
CA HIS A 192 -19.19 9.84 -4.52
C HIS A 192 -18.02 9.75 -3.55
N VAL A 193 -17.30 10.86 -3.39
CA VAL A 193 -16.31 11.02 -2.32
C VAL A 193 -16.49 12.36 -1.63
N ALA A 194 -16.56 12.34 -0.30
CA ALA A 194 -16.49 13.53 0.53
C ALA A 194 -15.12 13.64 1.19
N TYR A 195 -14.59 14.85 1.29
CA TYR A 195 -13.25 15.16 1.76
C TYR A 195 -13.28 16.17 2.90
N ASP A 196 -12.41 15.94 3.87
CA ASP A 196 -12.04 16.87 4.92
C ASP A 196 -10.54 16.77 5.15
N ILE A 197 -9.76 17.64 4.51
CA ILE A 197 -8.30 17.66 4.50
C ILE A 197 -7.82 18.94 5.19
N ARG A 198 -6.93 18.80 6.19
CA ARG A 198 -6.49 19.92 7.05
C ARG A 198 -5.04 19.76 7.52
N SER A 199 -4.42 20.90 7.82
CA SER A 199 -3.15 20.97 8.56
C SER A 199 -3.40 21.50 9.97
N LEU A 200 -3.20 20.66 10.99
CA LEU A 200 -3.54 20.96 12.38
C LEU A 200 -2.32 21.29 13.23
N ARG A 201 -1.21 20.57 13.11
CA ARG A 201 -0.03 20.75 13.98
C ARG A 201 0.77 22.00 13.62
N ASN A 202 0.89 22.33 12.33
CA ASN A 202 1.63 23.49 11.86
C ASN A 202 1.03 24.02 10.54
N LYS A 203 0.44 25.22 10.57
CA LYS A 203 -0.29 25.83 9.44
C LYS A 203 0.56 26.13 8.21
N ALA A 204 1.90 26.12 8.33
CA ALA A 204 2.80 26.30 7.20
C ALA A 204 3.09 24.99 6.44
N ASN A 205 2.67 23.84 6.97
CA ASN A 205 2.94 22.53 6.40
C ASN A 205 1.74 22.02 5.59
N PRO A 206 1.96 21.07 4.66
CA PRO A 206 0.91 20.25 4.05
C PRO A 206 0.00 19.57 5.08
N ASP A 207 -1.08 18.95 4.60
CA ASP A 207 -2.05 18.31 5.49
C ASP A 207 -1.42 17.21 6.34
N ASP A 208 -1.86 17.13 7.59
CA ASP A 208 -1.49 16.08 8.54
C ASP A 208 -2.70 15.36 9.13
N THR A 209 -3.88 15.73 8.64
CA THR A 209 -5.17 15.25 9.11
C THR A 209 -6.11 15.16 7.91
N PHE A 210 -6.75 14.01 7.73
CA PHE A 210 -7.78 13.87 6.72
C PHE A 210 -8.88 12.90 7.14
N GLU A 211 -10.05 13.09 6.55
CA GLU A 211 -11.12 12.11 6.43
C GLU A 211 -11.61 12.09 4.97
N ALA A 212 -11.73 10.89 4.40
CA ALA A 212 -12.32 10.65 3.10
C ALA A 212 -13.45 9.63 3.26
N GLN A 213 -14.66 9.99 2.81
CA GLN A 213 -15.82 9.09 2.81
C GLN A 213 -16.14 8.69 1.38
N LEU A 214 -16.02 7.40 1.07
CA LEU A 214 -16.29 6.82 -0.25
C LEU A 214 -17.66 6.15 -0.22
N PHE A 215 -18.56 6.54 -1.13
CA PHE A 215 -19.95 6.07 -1.16
C PHE A 215 -20.18 5.09 -2.32
N TYR A 216 -20.82 3.95 -2.05
CA TYR A 216 -21.11 2.87 -3.01
C TYR A 216 -22.61 2.53 -2.91
N GLY A 217 -23.47 3.28 -3.60
CA GLY A 217 -24.89 3.30 -3.29
C GLY A 217 -25.14 3.65 -1.81
N ASP A 218 -25.73 2.72 -1.05
CA ASP A 218 -26.03 2.90 0.38
C ASP A 218 -24.84 2.63 1.31
N LEU A 219 -23.79 1.94 0.84
CA LEU A 219 -22.58 1.67 1.63
C LEU A 219 -21.70 2.92 1.69
N LYS A 220 -21.23 3.27 2.88
CA LYS A 220 -20.21 4.30 3.09
C LYS A 220 -18.95 3.72 3.73
N ALA A 221 -17.81 3.94 3.10
CA ALA A 221 -16.50 3.57 3.64
C ALA A 221 -15.72 4.83 4.03
N ILE A 222 -15.39 4.97 5.31
CA ILE A 222 -14.67 6.09 5.90
C ILE A 222 -13.21 5.71 6.08
N VAL A 223 -12.32 6.57 5.60
CA VAL A 223 -10.88 6.44 5.80
C VAL A 223 -10.37 7.72 6.44
N LYS A 224 -9.63 7.60 7.55
CA LYS A 224 -9.15 8.78 8.27
C LYS A 224 -7.81 8.60 8.96
N THR A 225 -7.16 9.74 9.16
CA THR A 225 -5.89 9.84 9.86
C THR A 225 -5.80 11.18 10.57
N SER A 226 -5.30 11.16 11.79
CA SER A 226 -4.86 12.32 12.54
C SER A 226 -3.56 12.02 13.27
N HIS A 227 -2.68 13.01 13.36
CA HIS A 227 -1.45 12.94 14.16
C HIS A 227 -1.65 13.38 15.63
N LEU A 228 -2.90 13.58 16.06
CA LEU A 228 -3.28 14.10 17.37
C LEU A 228 -4.24 13.18 18.13
N VAL A 229 -4.12 11.86 17.97
CA VAL A 229 -4.98 10.86 18.63
C VAL A 229 -4.20 10.18 19.74
N LYS A 230 -4.56 10.45 21.01
CA LYS A 230 -3.86 9.89 22.17
C LYS A 230 -4.37 8.50 22.59
N ILE A 231 -5.66 8.26 22.38
CA ILE A 231 -6.34 6.98 22.59
C ILE A 231 -6.86 6.57 21.22
N ASP A 232 -6.30 5.49 20.67
CA ASP A 232 -6.64 5.03 19.33
C ASP A 232 -8.09 4.55 19.24
N TYR A 233 -8.70 4.79 18.08
CA TYR A 233 -9.91 4.13 17.65
C TYR A 233 -9.61 2.66 17.26
N PRO A 234 -10.64 1.81 17.08
CA PRO A 234 -10.43 0.56 16.37
C PRO A 234 -9.75 0.80 15.02
N LYS A 235 -8.81 -0.07 14.66
CA LYS A 235 -8.14 -0.04 13.35
C LYS A 235 -9.15 -0.25 12.20
N PHE A 236 -10.13 -1.13 12.42
CA PHE A 236 -11.27 -1.33 11.53
C PHE A 236 -12.58 -1.46 12.33
N ILE A 237 -13.62 -0.84 11.80
CA ILE A 237 -15.02 -1.00 12.20
C ILE A 237 -15.79 -1.39 10.95
N VAL A 238 -16.65 -2.40 11.04
CA VAL A 238 -17.54 -2.80 9.93
C VAL A 238 -18.92 -3.05 10.51
N HIS A 239 -19.93 -2.44 9.90
CA HIS A 239 -21.33 -2.64 10.25
C HIS A 239 -22.10 -3.17 9.04
N GLY A 240 -22.91 -4.19 9.27
CA GLY A 240 -23.87 -4.70 8.31
C GLY A 240 -25.23 -4.95 8.95
N LYS A 241 -26.24 -5.23 8.13
CA LYS A 241 -27.64 -5.40 8.60
C LYS A 241 -27.82 -6.50 9.65
N LYS A 242 -26.90 -7.45 9.76
CA LYS A 242 -26.97 -8.56 10.74
C LYS A 242 -25.98 -8.42 11.90
N GLY A 243 -25.03 -7.48 11.89
CA GLY A 243 -24.01 -7.46 12.95
C GLY A 243 -22.87 -6.48 12.72
N SER A 244 -21.84 -6.62 13.54
CA SER A 244 -20.65 -5.77 13.52
C SER A 244 -19.34 -6.55 13.67
N PHE A 245 -18.28 -6.01 13.09
CA PHE A 245 -16.90 -6.45 13.31
C PHE A 245 -16.05 -5.27 13.79
N ILE A 246 -15.26 -5.51 14.84
CA ILE A 246 -14.34 -4.53 15.42
C ILE A 246 -12.95 -5.14 15.53
N LYS A 247 -11.93 -4.45 15.02
CA LYS A 247 -10.53 -4.84 15.17
C LYS A 247 -9.72 -3.69 15.74
N TYR A 248 -9.18 -3.86 16.93
CA TYR A 248 -8.10 -3.01 17.46
C TYR A 248 -6.73 -3.55 17.05
N GLY A 249 -5.73 -2.66 17.01
CA GLY A 249 -4.35 -3.02 16.66
C GLY A 249 -4.11 -3.12 15.15
N ILE A 250 -3.08 -2.43 14.68
CA ILE A 250 -2.55 -2.53 13.32
C ILE A 250 -1.66 -3.77 13.16
N ASP A 251 -1.36 -4.14 11.92
CA ASP A 251 -0.33 -5.13 11.58
C ASP A 251 1.03 -4.83 12.24
N GLN A 252 1.72 -5.90 12.69
CA GLN A 252 2.95 -5.82 13.48
C GLN A 252 4.25 -6.00 12.68
N GLN A 253 4.18 -6.19 11.37
CA GLN A 253 5.38 -6.37 10.54
C GLN A 253 6.29 -5.13 10.60
N GLU A 254 5.72 -3.92 10.49
CA GLU A 254 6.50 -2.69 10.61
C GLU A 254 7.11 -2.51 12.01
N THR A 255 6.40 -2.95 13.06
CA THR A 255 6.91 -2.98 14.44
C THR A 255 8.14 -3.89 14.53
N SER A 256 8.04 -5.12 14.03
CA SER A 256 9.14 -6.09 14.00
C SER A 256 10.35 -5.57 13.19
N LEU A 257 10.12 -5.05 11.98
CA LEU A 257 11.18 -4.52 11.14
C LEU A 257 11.92 -3.35 11.80
N LYS A 258 11.20 -2.46 12.51
CA LYS A 258 11.81 -1.37 13.28
C LYS A 258 12.58 -1.87 14.51
N ALA A 259 12.18 -3.00 15.07
CA ALA A 259 12.87 -3.71 16.14
C ALA A 259 13.99 -4.64 15.66
N ASN A 260 14.30 -4.60 14.35
CA ASN A 260 15.32 -5.45 13.71
C ASN A 260 15.03 -6.96 13.81
N ILE A 261 13.75 -7.34 13.77
CA ILE A 261 13.29 -8.71 13.64
C ILE A 261 12.83 -8.89 12.19
N MET A 262 13.44 -9.82 11.47
CA MET A 262 13.26 -9.98 10.01
C MET A 262 12.20 -11.03 9.65
N PRO A 263 11.59 -10.95 8.45
CA PRO A 263 10.68 -11.98 7.97
C PRO A 263 11.33 -13.37 8.02
N GLY A 264 10.63 -14.35 8.59
CA GLY A 264 11.12 -15.71 8.78
C GLY A 264 11.82 -15.96 10.13
N GLU A 265 12.18 -14.91 10.87
CA GLU A 265 12.71 -15.06 12.23
C GLU A 265 11.60 -15.38 13.25
N PRO A 266 11.92 -16.12 14.33
CA PRO A 266 10.96 -16.37 15.41
C PRO A 266 10.42 -15.06 16.00
N GLY A 267 9.10 -14.99 16.15
CA GLY A 267 8.43 -13.81 16.72
C GLY A 267 8.24 -12.64 15.74
N PHE A 268 8.60 -12.81 14.46
CA PHE A 268 8.26 -11.83 13.44
C PHE A 268 6.75 -11.60 13.36
N ALA A 269 6.32 -10.33 13.44
CA ALA A 269 4.93 -9.88 13.38
C ALA A 269 4.00 -10.56 14.41
N ALA A 270 4.51 -10.89 15.60
CA ALA A 270 3.68 -11.39 16.70
C ALA A 270 2.56 -10.39 17.04
N ASP A 271 1.32 -10.87 17.05
CA ASP A 271 0.10 -10.06 17.25
C ASP A 271 -0.83 -10.81 18.23
N ASP A 272 -0.98 -10.27 19.44
CA ASP A 272 -1.85 -10.80 20.49
C ASP A 272 -3.28 -10.23 20.43
N SER A 273 -3.57 -9.35 19.48
CA SER A 273 -4.91 -8.78 19.32
C SER A 273 -5.87 -9.78 18.66
N VAL A 274 -7.17 -9.48 18.74
CA VAL A 274 -8.23 -10.26 18.07
C VAL A 274 -9.17 -9.32 17.32
N GLY A 275 -9.81 -9.84 16.27
CA GLY A 275 -11.03 -9.24 15.73
C GLY A 275 -12.23 -9.74 16.52
N VAL A 276 -13.16 -8.86 16.88
CA VAL A 276 -14.39 -9.22 17.57
C VAL A 276 -15.54 -9.14 16.57
N LEU A 277 -16.27 -10.23 16.41
CA LEU A 277 -17.43 -10.35 15.53
C LEU A 277 -18.67 -10.62 16.39
N GLU A 278 -19.74 -9.84 16.21
CA GLU A 278 -21.03 -10.07 16.88
C GLU A 278 -22.17 -9.87 15.88
N TYR A 279 -23.01 -10.89 15.70
CA TYR A 279 -24.03 -10.90 14.65
C TYR A 279 -25.24 -11.76 15.02
N VAL A 280 -26.35 -11.56 14.31
CA VAL A 280 -27.57 -12.37 14.42
C VAL A 280 -27.55 -13.48 13.38
N ASN A 281 -27.58 -14.73 13.83
CA ASN A 281 -27.60 -15.90 12.96
C ASN A 281 -29.00 -16.16 12.36
N ASP A 282 -29.16 -17.24 11.61
CA ASP A 282 -30.42 -17.53 10.91
C ASP A 282 -31.57 -17.94 11.85
N GLU A 283 -31.26 -18.39 13.07
CA GLU A 283 -32.25 -18.64 14.13
C GLU A 283 -32.65 -17.37 14.91
N GLY A 284 -32.12 -16.20 14.55
CA GLY A 284 -32.38 -14.95 15.26
C GLY A 284 -31.62 -14.79 16.57
N VAL A 285 -30.59 -15.60 16.81
CA VAL A 285 -29.78 -15.59 18.03
C VAL A 285 -28.52 -14.75 17.83
N THR A 286 -28.18 -13.93 18.83
CA THR A 286 -26.90 -13.21 18.86
C THR A 286 -25.74 -14.18 19.10
N VAL A 287 -24.81 -14.22 18.15
CA VAL A 287 -23.57 -14.99 18.19
C VAL A 287 -22.40 -14.02 18.32
N ARG A 288 -21.44 -14.36 19.19
CA ARG A 288 -20.20 -13.61 19.38
C ARG A 288 -19.00 -14.53 19.13
N GLU A 289 -18.05 -14.07 18.32
CA GLU A 289 -16.85 -14.80 17.94
C GLU A 289 -15.60 -13.92 18.07
N GLU A 290 -14.49 -14.53 18.46
CA GLU A 290 -13.16 -13.92 18.34
C GLU A 290 -12.44 -14.50 17.12
N MET A 291 -11.97 -13.60 16.26
CA MET A 291 -11.20 -13.92 15.07
C MET A 291 -9.73 -13.70 15.39
N LYS A 292 -8.95 -14.79 15.41
CA LYS A 292 -7.49 -14.70 15.38
C LYS A 292 -7.07 -13.91 14.13
N PRO A 293 -6.16 -12.93 14.24
CA PRO A 293 -5.68 -12.19 13.09
C PRO A 293 -5.09 -13.10 12.04
N GLU A 294 -5.44 -12.86 10.77
CA GLU A 294 -4.78 -13.51 9.64
C GLU A 294 -3.29 -13.15 9.61
N MET A 295 -2.43 -14.06 9.14
CA MET A 295 -1.00 -13.80 9.07
C MET A 295 -0.68 -12.77 7.97
N GLY A 296 -0.17 -11.61 8.39
CA GLY A 296 0.32 -10.57 7.49
C GLY A 296 1.69 -10.94 6.90
N ASP A 297 1.88 -10.70 5.60
CA ASP A 297 3.18 -10.86 4.94
C ASP A 297 3.27 -9.98 3.69
N TYR A 298 4.05 -8.90 3.77
CA TYR A 298 4.29 -8.00 2.64
C TYR A 298 5.02 -8.67 1.48
N GLY A 299 5.75 -9.76 1.75
CA GLY A 299 6.40 -10.57 0.73
C GLY A 299 5.42 -11.20 -0.27
N ARG A 300 4.13 -11.32 0.10
CA ARG A 300 3.06 -11.79 -0.80
C ARG A 300 2.87 -10.92 -2.04
N VAL A 301 3.34 -9.67 -2.02
CA VAL A 301 3.46 -8.86 -3.25
C VAL A 301 4.37 -9.55 -4.27
N TYR A 302 5.55 -10.00 -3.84
CA TYR A 302 6.52 -10.65 -4.69
C TYR A 302 6.07 -12.05 -5.10
N ASP A 303 5.33 -12.75 -4.23
CA ASP A 303 4.75 -14.04 -4.58
C ASP A 303 3.71 -13.88 -5.71
N ALA A 304 2.87 -12.84 -5.64
CA ALA A 304 1.92 -12.54 -6.70
C ALA A 304 2.60 -12.06 -8.00
N LEU A 305 3.65 -11.24 -7.92
CA LEU A 305 4.43 -10.84 -9.09
C LEU A 305 5.17 -12.03 -9.71
N TYR A 306 5.66 -12.96 -8.90
CA TYR A 306 6.28 -14.18 -9.39
C TYR A 306 5.27 -14.99 -10.21
N GLN A 307 4.05 -15.18 -9.72
CA GLN A 307 2.97 -15.85 -10.46
C GLN A 307 2.61 -15.08 -11.74
N THR A 308 2.48 -13.76 -11.67
CA THR A 308 2.18 -12.91 -12.84
C THR A 308 3.23 -13.10 -13.95
N ILE A 309 4.51 -13.06 -13.59
CA ILE A 309 5.63 -13.12 -14.55
C ILE A 309 5.86 -14.55 -15.06
N THR A 310 5.69 -15.57 -14.22
CA THR A 310 6.01 -16.97 -14.59
C THR A 310 4.86 -17.75 -15.20
N SER A 311 3.61 -17.47 -14.80
CA SER A 311 2.43 -18.22 -15.24
C SER A 311 1.35 -17.37 -15.91
N GLY A 312 1.54 -16.05 -16.00
CA GLY A 312 0.54 -15.15 -16.57
C GLY A 312 -0.69 -14.96 -15.68
N ALA A 313 -0.59 -15.25 -14.38
CA ALA A 313 -1.66 -14.98 -13.44
C ALA A 313 -2.01 -13.48 -13.44
N PRO A 314 -3.28 -13.10 -13.19
CA PRO A 314 -3.64 -11.70 -13.06
C PRO A 314 -2.84 -10.98 -11.96
N ASN A 315 -2.40 -9.76 -12.24
CA ASN A 315 -1.68 -8.94 -11.26
C ASN A 315 -2.55 -8.66 -10.01
N TYR A 316 -1.90 -8.58 -8.84
CA TYR A 316 -2.59 -8.41 -7.55
C TYR A 316 -3.26 -7.05 -7.35
N VAL A 317 -2.92 -6.05 -8.17
CA VAL A 317 -3.59 -4.75 -8.25
C VAL A 317 -4.15 -4.59 -9.66
N LYS A 318 -5.46 -4.36 -9.78
CA LYS A 318 -6.07 -4.07 -11.08
C LYS A 318 -5.74 -2.63 -11.49
N GLU A 319 -5.54 -2.40 -12.79
CA GLU A 319 -5.33 -1.05 -13.35
C GLU A 319 -6.42 -0.08 -12.91
N SER A 320 -7.69 -0.50 -12.93
CA SER A 320 -8.84 0.31 -12.52
C SER A 320 -8.76 0.76 -11.05
N GLU A 321 -8.19 -0.06 -10.16
CA GLU A 321 -8.06 0.28 -8.74
C GLU A 321 -6.98 1.35 -8.54
N ALA A 322 -5.82 1.19 -9.19
CA ALA A 322 -4.75 2.17 -9.15
C ALA A 322 -5.21 3.53 -9.70
N LEU A 323 -5.89 3.54 -10.85
CA LEU A 323 -6.40 4.78 -11.45
C LEU A 323 -7.49 5.43 -10.59
N THR A 324 -8.40 4.64 -10.02
CA THR A 324 -9.44 5.17 -9.10
C THR A 324 -8.81 5.84 -7.89
N ASN A 325 -7.82 5.20 -7.28
CA ASN A 325 -7.16 5.75 -6.08
C ASN A 325 -6.45 7.08 -6.39
N LEU A 326 -5.73 7.15 -7.51
CA LEU A 326 -5.08 8.40 -7.95
C LEU A 326 -6.10 9.50 -8.26
N GLU A 327 -7.21 9.18 -8.94
CA GLU A 327 -8.29 10.14 -9.20
C GLU A 327 -8.84 10.73 -7.90
N ILE A 328 -9.11 9.88 -6.90
CA ILE A 328 -9.65 10.31 -5.61
C ILE A 328 -8.66 11.23 -4.87
N LEU A 329 -7.37 10.88 -4.87
CA LEU A 329 -6.31 11.69 -4.27
C LEU A 329 -6.17 13.06 -4.95
N GLU A 330 -6.16 13.10 -6.27
CA GLU A 330 -6.06 14.35 -7.04
C GLU A 330 -7.27 15.25 -6.82
N ARG A 331 -8.48 14.69 -6.94
CA ARG A 331 -9.72 15.46 -6.83
C ARG A 331 -9.99 15.97 -5.42
N GLY A 332 -9.36 15.37 -4.40
CA GLY A 332 -9.38 15.92 -3.03
C GLY A 332 -8.81 17.34 -2.91
N PHE A 333 -8.02 17.78 -3.89
CA PHE A 333 -7.46 19.14 -3.96
C PHE A 333 -7.98 19.97 -5.14
N GLU A 334 -9.02 19.50 -5.87
CA GLU A 334 -9.64 20.23 -6.99
C GLU A 334 -10.41 21.47 -6.52
N GLN A 335 -10.99 21.41 -5.31
CA GLN A 335 -11.75 22.48 -4.68
C GLN A 335 -11.41 22.58 -3.19
N ALA A 336 -11.77 23.70 -2.55
CA ALA A 336 -11.46 23.92 -1.14
C ALA A 336 -12.15 22.88 -0.24
N SER A 337 -11.40 22.33 0.72
CA SER A 337 -11.91 21.43 1.76
C SER A 337 -12.70 22.21 2.84
N PRO A 338 -13.80 21.67 3.40
CA PRO A 338 -14.40 20.37 3.08
C PRO A 338 -15.21 20.40 1.78
N SER A 339 -15.28 19.27 1.08
CA SER A 339 -15.99 19.21 -0.19
C SER A 339 -16.51 17.82 -0.53
N THR A 340 -17.40 17.73 -1.52
CA THR A 340 -17.90 16.46 -2.05
C THR A 340 -17.84 16.48 -3.56
N VAL A 341 -17.41 15.37 -4.17
CA VAL A 341 -17.39 15.16 -5.61
C VAL A 341 -18.13 13.89 -5.99
N THR A 342 -18.62 13.84 -7.23
CA THR A 342 -19.14 12.63 -7.86
C THR A 342 -18.12 12.16 -8.90
N LEU A 343 -17.82 10.86 -8.94
CA LEU A 343 -16.93 10.28 -9.94
C LEU A 343 -17.77 9.82 -11.13
N ALA A 344 -17.44 10.31 -12.32
CA ALA A 344 -18.11 9.87 -13.54
C ALA A 344 -17.72 8.41 -13.83
N LYS A 345 -18.71 7.56 -14.11
CA LYS A 345 -18.56 6.12 -14.32
C LYS A 345 -17.57 5.77 -15.43
#